data_AF-A0A914FYV4-F1
#
_entry.id   AF-A0A914FYV4-F1
#
_cell.length_a   1.000
_cell.length_b   1.000
_cell.length_c   1.000
_cell.angle_alpha   90.00
_cell.angle_beta   90.00
_cell.angle_gamma   90.00
#
_symmetry.space_group_name_H-M   'P 1'
#
loop_
_entity.id
_entity.type
_entity.pdbx_description
1 polymer ?
#
loop_
_entity_poly.entity_id
_entity_poly.type
_entity_poly.pdbx_seq_one_letter_code
_entity_poly.pdbx_strand_id
1 'polypeptide(L)'
;MTSQPPSLDSLPVELIENIVNNVSARTLWKNIRPLNKSFYSAISSRDYWLRRIKNTNNIELLSRIRNEQDLNSLVKLSVLSEENIQRFDENDCLTDYLICTRHISTPDAFHSQYIDGRRMLFTGARDHKIVIWDLQKAAEEKNLQNGIKFEFNSA
;
A
#
# COMPACT_ATOMS: atom_id res chain seq x y z
N MET A 1 29.35 35.13 23.25
CA MET A 1 27.97 34.71 23.60
C MET A 1 27.60 33.53 22.72
N THR A 2 27.90 32.32 23.15
CA THR A 2 27.54 31.09 22.42
C THR A 2 26.12 30.73 22.81
N SER A 3 25.12 31.32 22.12
CA SER A 3 23.74 30.86 22.24
C SER A 3 23.67 29.45 21.69
N GLN A 4 23.36 28.49 22.57
CA GLN A 4 23.02 27.13 22.18
C GLN A 4 21.96 27.20 21.05
N PRO A 5 22.10 26.42 19.96
CA PRO A 5 21.09 26.42 18.90
C PRO A 5 19.72 26.10 19.51
N PRO A 6 18.64 26.70 19.00
CA PRO A 6 17.30 26.46 19.50
C PRO A 6 17.04 24.95 19.54
N SER A 7 16.60 24.45 20.71
CA SER A 7 16.25 23.04 20.85
C SER A 7 15.15 22.71 19.84
N LEU A 8 15.25 21.55 19.21
CA LEU A 8 14.22 21.07 18.28
C LEU A 8 12.83 21.03 18.94
N ASP A 9 12.79 20.92 20.27
CA ASP A 9 11.57 20.89 21.07
C ASP A 9 10.84 22.24 21.13
N SER A 10 11.51 23.36 20.83
CA SER A 10 10.92 24.70 20.86
C SER A 10 10.37 25.17 19.51
N LEU A 11 10.40 24.30 18.49
CA LEU A 11 9.86 24.62 17.17
C LEU A 11 8.33 24.46 17.12
N PRO A 12 7.62 25.31 16.36
CA PRO A 12 6.22 25.09 16.00
C PRO A 12 6.01 23.72 15.32
N VAL A 13 4.81 23.16 15.51
CA VAL A 13 4.46 21.82 15.00
C VAL A 13 4.60 21.74 13.47
N GLU A 14 4.32 22.82 12.75
CA GLU A 14 4.40 22.89 11.29
C GLU A 14 5.86 22.78 10.80
N LEU A 15 6.80 23.37 11.54
CA LEU A 15 8.24 23.26 11.22
C LEU A 15 8.76 21.86 11.55
N ILE A 16 8.29 21.28 12.65
CA ILE A 16 8.58 19.88 12.99
C ILE A 16 8.07 18.96 11.87
N GLU A 17 6.82 19.14 11.43
CA GLU A 17 6.21 18.39 10.33
C GLU A 17 7.02 18.51 9.03
N ASN A 18 7.48 19.71 8.67
CA ASN A 18 8.32 19.90 7.49
C ASN A 18 9.65 19.15 7.59
N ILE A 19 10.30 19.15 8.76
CA ILE A 19 11.53 18.39 8.97
C ILE A 19 11.25 16.90 8.84
N VAL A 20 10.23 16.39 9.53
CA VAL A 20 9.92 14.95 9.52
C VAL A 20 9.40 14.45 8.18
N ASN A 21 8.83 15.31 7.34
CA ASN A 21 8.40 14.95 5.99
C ASN A 21 9.54 14.50 5.06
N ASN A 22 10.80 14.84 5.39
CA ASN A 22 11.98 14.39 4.65
C ASN A 22 12.49 13.00 5.11
N VAL A 23 11.88 12.41 6.13
CA VAL A 23 12.25 11.09 6.66
C VAL A 23 11.18 10.08 6.31
N SER A 24 11.55 8.84 5.99
CA SER A 24 10.59 7.79 5.63
C SER A 24 9.58 7.49 6.74
N ALA A 25 8.35 7.15 6.36
CA ALA A 25 7.25 6.82 7.27
C ALA A 25 7.63 5.71 8.26
N ARG A 26 8.41 4.72 7.79
CA ARG A 26 8.88 3.60 8.61
C ARG A 26 9.81 4.07 9.73
N THR A 27 10.77 4.93 9.40
CA THR A 27 11.72 5.51 10.38
C THR A 27 11.01 6.44 11.33
N LEU A 28 10.04 7.21 10.84
CA LEU A 28 9.25 8.08 11.70
C LEU A 28 8.49 7.32 12.76
N TRP A 29 7.78 6.27 12.37
CA TRP A 29 6.94 5.51 13.29
C TRP A 29 7.75 4.71 14.30
N LYS A 30 8.85 4.08 13.87
CA LYS A 30 9.65 3.20 14.73
C LYS A 30 10.70 3.93 15.55
N ASN A 31 11.37 4.91 14.96
CA ASN A 31 12.59 5.49 15.54
C ASN A 31 12.38 6.90 16.07
N ILE A 32 11.64 7.76 15.35
CA ILE A 32 11.52 9.20 15.71
C ILE A 32 10.37 9.45 16.69
N ARG A 33 9.21 8.82 16.48
CA ARG A 33 8.04 8.93 17.37
C ARG A 33 8.37 8.72 18.86
N PRO A 34 9.20 7.72 19.27
CA PRO A 34 9.51 7.51 20.68
C PRO A 34 10.58 8.45 21.26
N LEU A 35 11.25 9.31 20.48
CA LEU A 35 12.40 10.09 20.97
C LEU A 35 12.03 11.19 21.95
N ASN A 36 10.98 11.96 21.67
CA ASN A 36 10.52 13.04 22.52
C ASN A 36 9.00 13.23 22.41
N LYS A 37 8.45 14.02 23.33
CA LYS A 37 7.00 14.32 23.38
C LYS A 37 6.54 15.15 22.18
N SER A 38 7.37 16.07 21.69
CA SER A 38 7.02 16.95 20.58
C SER A 38 6.81 16.16 19.29
N PHE A 39 7.75 15.30 18.90
CA PHE A 39 7.62 14.37 17.78
C PHE A 39 6.50 13.36 18.00
N TYR A 40 6.36 12.84 19.22
CA TYR A 40 5.23 11.96 19.53
C TYR A 40 3.90 12.63 19.21
N SER A 41 3.70 13.87 19.66
CA SER A 41 2.45 14.61 19.43
C SER A 41 2.21 14.93 17.95
N ALA A 42 3.24 15.36 17.22
CA ALA A 42 3.15 15.67 15.79
C ALA A 42 2.84 14.42 14.95
N ILE A 43 3.58 13.33 15.19
CA ILE A 43 3.49 12.09 14.41
C ILE A 43 2.27 11.26 14.81
N SER A 44 1.72 11.42 16.02
CA SER A 44 0.52 10.68 16.44
C SER A 44 -0.79 11.32 15.95
N SER A 45 -0.72 12.40 15.18
CA SER A 45 -1.90 13.03 14.57
C SER A 45 -2.36 12.26 13.33
N ARG A 46 -3.65 11.95 13.27
CA ARG A 46 -4.29 11.38 12.09
C ARG A 46 -4.17 12.29 10.86
N ASP A 47 -4.38 13.58 11.06
CA ASP A 47 -4.38 14.57 9.97
C ASP A 47 -2.97 14.77 9.40
N TYR A 48 -1.93 14.56 10.22
CA TYR A 48 -0.56 14.50 9.74
C TYR A 48 -0.38 13.39 8.69
N TRP A 49 -0.80 12.16 9.00
CA TRP A 49 -0.65 11.03 8.06
C TRP A 49 -1.51 11.18 6.80
N LEU A 50 -2.73 11.69 6.91
CA LEU A 50 -3.54 11.98 5.74
C LEU A 50 -2.90 13.04 4.83
N ARG A 51 -2.40 14.14 5.41
CA ARG A 51 -1.66 15.16 4.66
C ARG A 51 -0.40 14.60 4.02
N ARG A 52 0.35 13.76 4.74
CA ARG A 52 1.56 13.12 4.24
C ARG A 52 1.28 12.21 3.05
N ILE A 53 0.30 11.31 3.16
CA ILE A 53 -0.08 10.41 2.05
C ILE A 53 -0.50 11.22 0.82
N LYS A 54 -1.26 12.30 1.03
CA LYS A 54 -1.70 13.17 -0.06
C LYS A 54 -0.54 13.96 -0.70
N ASN A 55 0.26 14.64 0.10
CA ASN A 55 1.20 15.66 -0.37
C ASN A 55 2.60 15.08 -0.63
N THR A 56 3.09 14.23 0.26
CA THR A 56 4.43 13.64 0.17
C THR A 56 4.44 12.47 -0.80
N ASN A 57 3.42 11.61 -0.74
CA ASN A 57 3.36 10.41 -1.59
C ASN A 57 2.56 10.67 -2.88
N ASN A 58 2.00 11.87 -3.05
CA ASN A 58 1.19 12.26 -4.21
C ASN A 58 0.03 11.29 -4.51
N ILE A 59 -0.59 10.72 -3.48
CA ILE A 59 -1.70 9.77 -3.62
C ILE A 59 -3.03 10.47 -3.39
N GLU A 60 -3.93 10.35 -4.38
CA GLU A 60 -5.29 10.81 -4.20
C GLU A 60 -6.05 9.89 -3.23
N LEU A 61 -6.45 10.46 -2.10
CA LEU A 61 -7.13 9.72 -1.06
C LEU A 61 -8.59 9.44 -1.46
N LEU A 62 -8.95 8.16 -1.60
CA LEU A 62 -10.33 7.72 -1.71
C LEU A 62 -11.13 8.09 -0.45
N SER A 63 -12.44 8.30 -0.59
CA SER A 63 -13.35 8.63 0.53
C SER A 63 -13.25 7.64 1.70
N ARG A 64 -13.11 6.34 1.41
CA ARG A 64 -12.89 5.30 2.44
C ARG A 64 -11.64 5.56 3.29
N ILE A 65 -10.54 6.00 2.67
CA ILE A 65 -9.27 6.24 3.34
C ILE A 65 -9.35 7.55 4.13
N ARG A 66 -10.04 8.56 3.58
CA ARG A 66 -10.32 9.81 4.31
C ARG A 66 -11.18 9.61 5.54
N ASN A 67 -11.91 8.51 5.65
CA ASN A 67 -12.73 8.16 6.80
C ASN A 67 -12.05 7.16 7.75
N GLU A 68 -10.85 6.66 7.39
CA GLU A 68 -10.10 5.73 8.24
C GLU A 68 -9.77 6.39 9.57
N GLN A 69 -10.05 5.69 10.66
CA GLN A 69 -9.82 6.16 12.03
C GLN A 69 -8.59 5.50 12.65
N ASP A 70 -8.21 4.31 12.18
CA ASP A 70 -7.04 3.62 12.70
C ASP A 70 -5.75 4.26 12.20
N LEU A 71 -5.03 4.87 13.13
CA LEU A 71 -3.72 5.48 12.89
C LEU A 71 -2.71 4.46 12.37
N ASN A 72 -2.74 3.21 12.85
CA ASN A 72 -1.80 2.18 12.38
C ASN A 72 -2.04 1.84 10.90
N SER A 73 -3.29 1.78 10.48
CA SER A 73 -3.67 1.57 9.08
C SER A 73 -3.17 2.71 8.19
N LEU A 74 -3.30 3.97 8.63
CA LEU A 74 -2.76 5.13 7.89
C LEU A 74 -1.23 5.11 7.78
N VAL A 75 -0.54 4.78 8.87
CA VAL A 75 0.93 4.62 8.86
C VAL A 75 1.34 3.50 7.89
N LYS A 76 0.67 2.36 7.96
CA LYS A 76 0.94 1.21 7.09
C LYS A 76 0.73 1.59 5.62
N LEU A 77 -0.34 2.31 5.31
CA LEU A 77 -0.57 2.84 3.97
C LEU A 77 0.55 3.76 3.52
N SER A 78 0.98 4.71 4.35
CA SER A 78 2.09 5.62 4.04
C SER A 78 3.38 4.85 3.73
N VAL A 79 3.74 3.87 4.57
CA VAL A 79 4.93 3.03 4.36
C VAL A 79 4.83 2.26 3.04
N LEU A 80 3.70 1.58 2.81
CA LEU A 80 3.49 0.80 1.59
C LEU A 80 3.53 1.68 0.34
N SER A 81 2.99 2.89 0.40
CA SER A 81 3.05 3.80 -0.74
C SER A 81 4.47 4.27 -1.04
N GLU A 82 5.26 4.66 -0.03
CA GLU A 82 6.65 5.06 -0.22
C GLU A 82 7.46 3.91 -0.85
N GLU A 83 7.29 2.68 -0.34
CA GLU A 83 7.96 1.48 -0.87
C GLU A 83 7.54 1.16 -2.31
N ASN A 84 6.26 1.31 -2.64
CA ASN A 84 5.79 1.07 -4.01
C ASN A 84 6.28 2.16 -4.98
N ILE A 85 6.25 3.44 -4.58
CA ILE A 85 6.76 4.55 -5.38
C ILE A 85 8.24 4.32 -5.68
N GLN A 86 9.04 4.06 -4.64
CA GLN A 86 10.46 3.76 -4.80
C GLN A 86 10.70 2.56 -5.73
N ARG A 87 9.92 1.47 -5.56
CA ARG A 87 10.04 0.28 -6.41
C ARG A 87 9.77 0.59 -7.89
N PHE A 88 8.77 1.41 -8.20
CA PHE A 88 8.44 1.77 -9.57
C PHE A 88 9.40 2.82 -10.14
N ASP A 89 9.83 3.82 -9.36
CA ASP A 89 10.74 4.87 -9.80
C ASP A 89 12.18 4.37 -10.03
N GLU A 90 12.71 3.51 -9.16
CA GLU A 90 14.12 3.09 -9.23
C GLU A 90 14.36 1.99 -10.26
N ASN A 91 13.41 1.06 -10.39
CA ASN A 91 13.65 -0.14 -11.19
C ASN A 91 12.86 -0.17 -12.49
N ASP A 92 11.77 0.61 -12.64
CA ASP A 92 10.81 0.53 -13.76
C ASP A 92 10.44 -0.92 -14.16
N CYS A 93 10.63 -1.85 -13.22
CA CYS A 93 10.67 -3.28 -13.47
C CYS A 93 9.68 -3.94 -12.52
N LEU A 94 8.70 -4.58 -13.11
CA LEU A 94 8.05 -5.71 -12.48
C LEU A 94 9.15 -6.79 -12.31
N THR A 95 9.57 -7.05 -11.08
CA THR A 95 10.69 -7.98 -10.79
C THR A 95 10.20 -9.41 -10.62
N ASP A 96 8.98 -9.58 -10.12
CA ASP A 96 8.38 -10.88 -9.84
C ASP A 96 7.17 -11.11 -10.73
N TYR A 97 7.30 -12.07 -11.64
CA TYR A 97 6.20 -12.51 -12.51
C TYR A 97 5.75 -13.89 -12.08
N LEU A 98 4.44 -14.08 -12.04
CA LEU A 98 3.82 -15.38 -11.87
C LEU A 98 3.05 -15.73 -13.14
N ILE A 99 3.55 -16.73 -13.87
CA ILE A 99 2.91 -17.21 -15.08
C ILE A 99 1.97 -18.36 -14.72
N CYS A 100 0.71 -18.22 -15.12
CA CYS A 100 -0.34 -19.16 -14.81
C CYS A 100 -1.04 -19.57 -16.10
N THR A 101 -1.13 -20.86 -16.36
CA THR A 101 -1.81 -21.39 -17.55
C THR A 101 -2.98 -22.26 -17.11
N ARG A 102 -4.19 -21.91 -17.56
CA ARG A 102 -5.40 -22.70 -17.24
C ARG A 102 -6.50 -22.62 -18.27
N HIS A 103 -6.67 -21.47 -18.90
CA HIS A 103 -7.55 -21.38 -20.08
C HIS A 103 -6.92 -22.13 -21.26
N ILE A 104 -7.77 -22.81 -22.02
CA ILE A 104 -7.35 -23.51 -23.25
C ILE A 104 -7.31 -22.52 -24.43
N SER A 105 -8.09 -21.45 -24.34
CA SER A 105 -8.15 -20.37 -25.32
C SER A 105 -7.65 -19.05 -24.75
N THR A 106 -7.58 -18.01 -25.61
CA THR A 106 -7.26 -16.65 -25.20
C THR A 106 -8.25 -16.12 -24.16
N PRO A 107 -7.78 -15.62 -23.00
CA PRO A 107 -8.60 -14.85 -22.07
C PRO A 107 -9.04 -13.53 -22.69
N ASP A 108 -10.34 -13.24 -22.67
CA ASP A 108 -10.90 -12.01 -23.24
C ASP A 108 -11.26 -10.99 -22.14
N ALA A 109 -11.46 -11.44 -20.90
CA ALA A 109 -11.88 -10.57 -19.80
C ALA A 109 -11.23 -10.97 -18.47
N PHE A 110 -10.96 -9.97 -17.63
CA PHE A 110 -10.52 -10.18 -16.26
C PHE A 110 -11.16 -9.18 -15.29
N HIS A 111 -11.33 -9.58 -14.03
CA HIS A 111 -11.82 -8.74 -12.95
C HIS A 111 -11.11 -9.10 -11.64
N SER A 112 -10.76 -8.12 -10.81
CA SER A 112 -10.15 -8.38 -9.50
C SER A 112 -11.00 -7.79 -8.39
N GLN A 113 -11.22 -8.58 -7.34
CA GLN A 113 -12.03 -8.19 -6.19
C GLN A 113 -11.40 -8.69 -4.89
N TYR A 114 -11.59 -7.93 -3.82
CA TYR A 114 -11.29 -8.41 -2.46
C TYR A 114 -12.51 -9.15 -1.90
N ILE A 115 -12.32 -10.39 -1.50
CA ILE A 115 -13.34 -11.25 -0.87
C ILE A 115 -12.72 -11.79 0.42
N ASP A 116 -13.35 -11.51 1.56
CA ASP A 116 -12.90 -11.94 2.90
C ASP A 116 -11.42 -11.65 3.19
N GLY A 117 -10.97 -10.45 2.79
CA GLY A 117 -9.59 -10.00 2.98
C GLY A 117 -8.57 -10.56 1.99
N ARG A 118 -8.98 -11.44 1.07
CA ARG A 118 -8.13 -12.01 0.03
C ARG A 118 -8.37 -11.35 -1.31
N ARG A 119 -7.30 -11.13 -2.07
CA ARG A 119 -7.42 -10.58 -3.43
C ARG A 119 -7.65 -11.72 -4.42
N MET A 120 -8.85 -11.79 -4.95
CA MET A 120 -9.24 -12.74 -5.99
C MET A 120 -9.11 -12.10 -7.37
N LEU A 121 -8.74 -12.90 -8.35
CA LEU A 121 -8.79 -12.57 -9.78
C LEU A 121 -9.72 -13.55 -10.47
N PHE A 122 -10.59 -13.03 -11.33
CA PHE A 122 -11.49 -13.79 -12.17
C PHE A 122 -11.05 -13.58 -13.61
N THR A 123 -10.90 -14.65 -14.36
CA THR A 123 -10.59 -14.58 -15.80
C THR A 123 -11.63 -15.38 -16.58
N GLY A 124 -12.12 -14.79 -17.67
CA GLY A 124 -13.03 -15.42 -18.62
C GLY A 124 -12.38 -15.53 -19.98
N ALA A 125 -12.60 -16.65 -20.67
CA ALA A 125 -12.03 -16.91 -21.99
C ALA A 125 -13.04 -17.56 -22.93
N ARG A 126 -12.66 -17.69 -24.22
CA ARG A 126 -13.45 -18.35 -25.27
C ARG A 126 -13.65 -19.85 -25.08
N ASP A 127 -13.00 -20.45 -24.09
CA ASP A 127 -13.22 -21.83 -23.69
C ASP A 127 -14.50 -22.02 -22.87
N HIS A 128 -15.32 -20.95 -22.75
CA HIS A 128 -16.57 -20.91 -22.00
C HIS A 128 -16.37 -21.23 -20.51
N LYS A 129 -15.17 -20.97 -19.98
CA LYS A 129 -14.83 -21.14 -18.56
C LYS A 129 -14.54 -19.81 -17.89
N ILE A 130 -14.84 -19.78 -16.60
CA ILE A 130 -14.33 -18.79 -15.67
C ILE A 130 -13.34 -19.49 -14.74
N VAL A 131 -12.16 -18.90 -14.59
CA VAL A 131 -11.15 -19.35 -13.63
C VAL A 131 -11.02 -18.31 -12.53
N ILE A 132 -11.07 -18.79 -11.29
CA ILE A 132 -10.87 -17.98 -10.09
C ILE A 132 -9.49 -18.26 -9.52
N TRP A 133 -8.73 -17.20 -9.28
CA TRP A 133 -7.38 -17.24 -8.77
C TRP A 133 -7.32 -16.53 -7.41
N ASP A 134 -6.72 -17.18 -6.40
CA ASP A 134 -6.35 -16.54 -5.14
C ASP A 134 -4.94 -15.97 -5.29
N LEU A 135 -4.80 -14.64 -5.44
CA LEU A 135 -3.53 -13.99 -5.73
C LEU A 135 -2.57 -14.00 -4.53
N GLN A 136 -3.07 -14.17 -3.32
CA GLN A 136 -2.23 -14.20 -2.13
C GLN A 136 -1.58 -15.57 -1.98
N LYS A 137 -2.40 -16.63 -2.09
CA LYS A 137 -1.92 -18.01 -2.12
C LYS A 137 -0.94 -18.24 -3.29
N ALA A 138 -1.25 -17.65 -4.43
CA ALA A 138 -0.40 -17.65 -5.62
C ALA A 138 1.02 -17.10 -5.38
N ALA A 139 1.10 -15.96 -4.71
CA ALA A 139 2.36 -15.29 -4.41
C ALA A 139 3.19 -16.10 -3.39
N GLU A 140 2.53 -16.74 -2.43
CA GLU A 140 3.17 -17.60 -1.43
C GLU A 140 3.73 -18.89 -2.05
N GLU A 141 2.92 -19.56 -2.89
CA GLU A 141 3.29 -20.84 -3.49
C GLU A 141 4.23 -20.69 -4.70
N LYS A 142 4.42 -19.46 -5.20
CA LYS A 142 5.08 -19.14 -6.48
C LYS A 142 4.60 -20.01 -7.65
N ASN A 143 3.38 -20.54 -7.55
CA ASN A 143 2.78 -21.43 -8.53
C ASN A 143 1.25 -21.34 -8.42
N LEU A 144 0.58 -21.03 -9.53
CA LEU A 144 -0.88 -20.88 -9.60
C LEU A 144 -1.50 -21.98 -10.46
N GLN A 145 -1.03 -23.21 -10.32
CA GLN A 145 -1.67 -24.36 -10.99
C GLN A 145 -2.99 -24.80 -10.34
N ASN A 146 -3.53 -24.06 -9.36
CA ASN A 146 -4.69 -24.46 -8.54
C ASN A 146 -5.91 -23.53 -8.64
N GLY A 147 -6.03 -22.69 -9.68
CA GLY A 147 -7.24 -21.87 -9.88
C GLY A 147 -8.52 -22.72 -9.93
N ILE A 148 -9.58 -22.34 -9.23
CA ILE A 148 -10.84 -23.11 -9.26
C ILE A 148 -11.55 -22.80 -10.58
N LYS A 149 -11.95 -23.85 -11.30
CA LYS A 149 -12.53 -23.75 -12.64
C LYS A 149 -14.02 -24.01 -12.57
N PHE A 150 -14.80 -23.11 -13.16
CA PHE A 150 -16.24 -23.28 -13.35
C PHE A 150 -16.53 -23.40 -14.84
N GLU A 151 -17.38 -24.36 -15.19
CA GLU A 151 -17.85 -24.60 -16.55
C GLU A 151 -19.33 -24.25 -16.61
N PHE A 152 -19.70 -23.40 -17.57
CA PHE A 152 -21.08 -23.10 -17.86
C PHE A 152 -21.53 -23.99 -19.01
N ASN A 153 -22.39 -24.97 -18.73
CA ASN A 153 -23.05 -25.73 -19.78
C ASN A 153 -24.20 -24.87 -20.33
N SER A 154 -24.19 -24.60 -21.63
CA SER A 154 -25.36 -24.04 -22.31
C SER A 154 -26.51 -25.04 -22.23
N ALA A 155 -27.64 -24.61 -21.67
CA ALA A 155 -28.91 -25.32 -21.76
C ALA A 155 -29.45 -25.33 -23.20
#